data_AF-A0A2H3U0D8-F1
#
_entry.id   AF-A0A2H3U0D8-F1
#
_cell.length_a   1.000
_cell.length_b   1.000
_cell.length_c   1.000
_cell.angle_alpha   90.00
_cell.angle_beta   90.00
_cell.angle_gamma   90.00
#
_symmetry.space_group_name_H-M   'P 1'
#
loop_
_entity.id
_entity.type
_entity.pdbx_description
1 polymer ?
#
loop_
_entity_poly.entity_id
_entity_poly.type
_entity_poly.pdbx_seq_one_letter_code
_entity_poly.pdbx_strand_id
1 'polypeptide(L)'
;MADQLLADRDAPPVGTRWASNFVKRHPDLKTRSFRKYDYQRAKCEDPTVIRNWFTLVANTIAKYGIRSNNIYNVDETGFLMGIIASGMVVTGTDRRGKPKSVQPRNY
;
A
#
# COMPACT_ATOMS: atom_id res chain seq x y z
N MET A 1 -2.69 -16.11 -19.65
CA MET A 1 -2.81 -17.39 -18.93
C MET A 1 -4.19 -18.03 -19.14
N ALA A 2 -5.31 -17.45 -18.67
CA ALA A 2 -6.64 -18.03 -18.92
C ALA A 2 -6.98 -18.11 -20.42
N ASP A 3 -6.78 -17.02 -21.16
CA ASP A 3 -6.99 -17.01 -22.63
C ASP A 3 -6.04 -17.92 -23.38
N GLN A 4 -4.84 -18.13 -22.84
CA GLN A 4 -3.83 -19.00 -23.45
C GLN A 4 -4.24 -20.47 -23.33
N LEU A 5 -4.76 -20.88 -22.17
CA LEU A 5 -5.33 -22.23 -21.97
C LEU A 5 -6.60 -22.47 -22.79
N LEU A 6 -7.35 -21.42 -23.12
CA LEU A 6 -8.52 -21.52 -24.00
C LEU A 6 -8.13 -21.60 -25.47
N ALA A 7 -7.11 -20.84 -25.88
CA ALA A 7 -6.52 -20.94 -27.22
C ALA A 7 -5.97 -22.35 -27.50
N ASP A 8 -5.30 -22.97 -26.53
CA ASP A 8 -4.80 -24.35 -26.64
C ASP A 8 -5.94 -25.41 -26.75
N ARG A 9 -7.19 -25.01 -26.48
CA ARG A 9 -8.38 -25.87 -26.51
C ARG A 9 -9.39 -25.47 -27.59
N ASP A 10 -8.99 -24.59 -28.52
CA ASP A 10 -9.87 -24.00 -29.54
C ASP A 10 -11.16 -23.39 -28.97
N ALA A 11 -11.07 -22.82 -27.76
CA ALA A 11 -12.19 -22.21 -27.05
C ALA A 11 -12.17 -20.67 -27.14
N PRO A 12 -13.33 -20.01 -27.09
CA PRO A 12 -13.41 -18.55 -27.12
C PRO A 12 -12.76 -17.92 -25.88
N PRO A 13 -12.19 -16.70 -25.99
CA PRO A 13 -11.49 -16.02 -24.90
C PRO A 13 -12.43 -15.65 -23.75
N VAL A 14 -11.85 -15.38 -22.58
CA VAL A 14 -12.65 -14.99 -21.42
C VAL A 14 -13.23 -13.58 -21.58
N GLY A 15 -14.44 -13.37 -21.08
CA GLY A 15 -15.04 -12.04 -21.04
C GLY A 15 -14.33 -11.09 -20.06
N THR A 16 -14.47 -9.79 -20.26
CA THR A 16 -13.79 -8.73 -19.47
C THR A 16 -14.03 -8.82 -17.95
N ARG A 17 -15.18 -9.38 -17.53
CA ARG A 17 -15.55 -9.56 -16.11
C ARG A 17 -15.16 -10.92 -15.55
N TRP A 18 -14.45 -11.75 -16.30
CA TRP A 18 -14.14 -13.13 -15.89
C TRP A 18 -13.32 -13.17 -14.60
N ALA A 19 -12.28 -12.35 -14.48
CA ALA A 19 -11.41 -12.35 -13.29
C ALA A 19 -12.16 -11.97 -12.01
N SER A 20 -13.00 -10.93 -12.06
CA SER A 20 -13.78 -10.50 -10.90
C SER A 20 -14.87 -11.51 -10.54
N ASN A 21 -15.53 -12.12 -11.54
CA ASN A 21 -16.51 -13.17 -11.32
C ASN A 21 -15.87 -14.46 -10.80
N PHE A 22 -14.64 -14.79 -11.22
CA PHE A 22 -13.88 -15.92 -10.73
C PHE A 22 -13.60 -15.76 -9.23
N VAL A 23 -13.06 -14.62 -8.80
CA VAL A 23 -12.83 -14.34 -7.37
C VAL A 23 -14.14 -14.37 -6.57
N LYS A 24 -15.25 -13.89 -7.11
CA LYS A 24 -16.56 -13.95 -6.43
C LYS A 24 -17.08 -15.37 -6.21
N ARG A 25 -16.78 -16.31 -7.13
CA ARG A 25 -17.23 -17.72 -7.02
C ARG A 25 -16.39 -18.54 -6.04
N HIS A 26 -15.18 -18.10 -5.75
CA HIS A 26 -14.21 -18.79 -4.92
C HIS A 26 -14.04 -18.04 -3.59
N PRO A 27 -14.81 -18.38 -2.54
CA PRO A 27 -14.75 -17.69 -1.24
C PRO A 27 -13.40 -17.89 -0.53
N ASP A 28 -12.60 -18.85 -0.98
CA ASP A 28 -11.20 -19.07 -0.62
C ASP A 28 -10.26 -17.99 -1.18
N LEU A 29 -10.71 -17.19 -2.16
CA LEU A 29 -9.95 -16.09 -2.76
C LEU A 29 -10.46 -14.72 -2.30
N LYS A 30 -9.54 -13.81 -2.07
CA LYS A 30 -9.83 -12.42 -1.70
C LYS A 30 -8.95 -11.44 -2.45
N THR A 31 -9.58 -10.41 -3.00
CA THR A 31 -8.90 -9.26 -3.58
C THR A 31 -8.38 -8.35 -2.47
N ARG A 32 -7.10 -7.95 -2.55
CA ARG A 32 -6.46 -7.04 -1.62
C ARG A 32 -5.77 -5.91 -2.39
N SER A 33 -6.10 -4.68 -2.03
CA SER A 33 -5.40 -3.48 -2.49
C SER A 33 -4.17 -3.22 -1.63
N PHE A 34 -3.03 -2.94 -2.25
CA PHE A 34 -1.84 -2.45 -1.56
C PHE A 34 -1.48 -1.05 -2.04
N ARG A 35 -0.92 -0.25 -1.13
CA ARG A 35 -0.28 1.03 -1.50
C ARG A 35 1.21 0.77 -1.64
N LYS A 36 1.82 1.28 -2.71
CA LYS A 36 3.27 1.29 -2.84
C LYS A 36 3.84 2.09 -1.66
N TYR A 37 4.68 1.42 -0.89
CA TYR A 37 5.44 2.06 0.18
C TYR A 37 6.87 2.22 -0.32
N ASP A 38 7.44 3.40 -0.13
CA ASP A 38 8.82 3.64 -0.52
C ASP A 38 9.74 2.74 0.31
N TYR A 39 10.56 1.93 -0.37
CA TYR A 39 11.42 0.96 0.29
C TYR A 39 12.54 1.61 1.10
N GLN A 40 13.05 2.76 0.64
CA GLN A 40 14.06 3.50 1.38
C GLN A 40 13.44 4.08 2.65
N ARG A 41 12.21 4.60 2.59
CA ARG A 41 11.46 4.97 3.81
C ARG A 41 11.29 3.77 4.75
N ALA A 42 10.89 2.61 4.24
CA ALA A 42 10.71 1.42 5.08
C ALA A 42 11.98 1.01 5.82
N LYS A 43 13.14 1.18 5.19
CA LYS A 43 14.45 0.87 5.79
C LYS A 43 14.91 1.90 6.82
N CYS A 44 14.58 3.16 6.59
CA CYS A 44 15.03 4.26 7.44
C CYS A 44 14.07 4.56 8.61
N GLU A 45 12.89 3.94 8.65
CA GLU A 45 11.93 4.08 9.74
C GLU A 45 12.31 3.20 10.94
N ASP A 46 12.80 3.84 12.00
CA ASP A 46 12.93 3.22 13.32
C ASP A 46 11.73 3.58 14.21
N PRO A 47 10.87 2.61 14.60
CA PRO A 47 9.72 2.86 15.47
C PRO A 47 10.07 3.56 16.78
N THR A 48 11.26 3.31 17.32
CA THR A 48 11.75 3.93 18.56
C THR A 48 12.01 5.41 18.35
N VAL A 49 12.71 5.76 17.27
CA VAL A 49 13.01 7.16 16.89
C VAL A 49 11.72 7.92 16.64
N ILE A 50 10.78 7.33 15.91
CA ILE A 50 9.48 7.93 15.60
C ILE A 50 8.70 8.21 16.90
N ARG A 51 8.62 7.23 17.81
CA ARG A 51 7.93 7.39 19.10
C ARG A 51 8.57 8.45 19.97
N ASN A 52 9.90 8.44 20.07
CA ASN A 52 10.65 9.41 20.87
C ASN A 52 10.43 10.84 20.35
N TRP A 53 10.38 11.02 19.02
CA TRP A 53 10.06 12.30 18.43
C TRP A 53 8.65 12.79 18.80
N PHE A 54 7.63 11.95 18.69
CA PHE A 54 6.27 12.33 19.08
C PHE A 54 6.15 12.66 20.57
N THR A 55 6.83 11.91 21.44
CA THR A 55 6.90 12.21 22.88
C THR A 55 7.56 13.57 23.13
N LEU A 56 8.66 13.88 22.44
CA LEU A 56 9.34 15.17 22.54
C LEU A 56 8.44 16.33 22.10
N VAL A 57 7.73 16.17 20.98
CA VAL A 57 6.78 17.17 20.47
C VAL A 57 5.65 17.41 21.49
N ALA A 58 5.04 16.34 22.02
CA ALA A 58 3.98 16.45 23.01
C ALA A 58 4.45 17.18 24.29
N ASN A 59 5.64 16.83 24.78
CA ASN A 59 6.25 17.49 25.94
C ASN A 59 6.53 18.97 25.68
N THR A 60 6.96 19.32 24.46
CA THR A 60 7.23 20.70 24.06
C THR A 60 5.95 21.52 23.99
N ILE A 61 4.89 20.97 23.39
CA ILE A 61 3.56 21.59 23.34
C ILE A 61 3.05 21.87 24.75
N ALA A 62 3.16 20.88 25.65
CA ALA A 62 2.75 21.01 27.04
C ALA A 62 3.58 22.06 27.81
N LYS A 63 4.91 22.02 27.66
CA LYS A 63 5.84 22.94 28.34
C LYS A 63 5.60 24.41 28.00
N TYR A 64 5.32 24.69 26.73
CA TYR A 64 5.16 26.07 26.25
C TYR A 64 3.68 26.48 26.08
N GLY A 65 2.73 25.61 26.46
CA GLY A 65 1.29 25.90 26.34
C GLY A 65 0.86 26.19 24.90
N ILE A 66 1.47 25.51 23.92
CA ILE A 66 1.19 25.76 22.49
C ILE A 66 -0.26 25.35 22.22
N ARG A 67 -1.09 26.32 21.84
CA ARG A 67 -2.48 26.05 21.45
C ARG A 67 -2.51 25.34 20.11
N SER A 68 -3.48 24.45 19.91
CA SER A 68 -3.62 23.67 18.68
C SER A 68 -3.75 24.55 17.41
N ASN A 69 -4.34 25.73 17.54
CA ASN A 69 -4.47 26.71 16.45
C ASN A 69 -3.16 27.41 16.06
N ASN A 70 -2.09 27.25 16.86
CA ASN A 70 -0.77 27.80 16.60
C ASN A 70 0.21 26.74 16.06
N ILE A 71 -0.29 25.57 15.68
CA ILE A 71 0.51 24.50 15.07
C ILE A 71 0.31 24.58 13.55
N TYR A 72 1.38 24.90 12.84
CA TYR A 72 1.39 24.99 11.38
C TYR A 72 2.24 23.87 10.80
N ASN A 73 1.71 23.19 9.78
CA ASN A 73 2.52 22.28 8.99
C ASN A 73 3.29 23.09 7.93
N VAL A 74 4.58 22.82 7.78
CA VAL A 74 5.38 23.34 6.68
C VAL A 74 5.73 22.15 5.81
N ASP A 75 4.85 21.81 4.88
CA ASP A 75 5.17 20.86 3.82
C ASP A 75 5.67 21.61 2.58
N GLU A 76 6.92 21.34 2.20
CA GLU A 76 7.42 21.76 0.91
C GLU A 76 6.66 20.99 -0.16
N THR A 77 5.95 21.71 -1.04
CA THR A 77 5.33 21.13 -2.23
C THR A 77 6.43 20.89 -3.28
N GLY A 78 7.30 19.92 -3.00
CA GLY A 78 8.24 19.39 -3.98
C GLY A 78 7.47 18.64 -5.07
N PHE A 79 7.90 18.78 -6.32
CA PHE A 79 7.37 18.01 -7.46
C PHE A 79 7.21 16.53 -7.08
N LEU A 80 6.08 15.92 -7.47
CA LEU A 80 5.75 14.51 -7.27
C LEU A 80 6.75 13.59 -7.99
N MET A 81 7.96 13.47 -7.45
CA MET A 81 8.98 12.53 -7.88
C MET A 81 8.69 11.18 -7.21
N GLY A 82 7.66 10.50 -7.71
CA GLY A 82 7.31 9.16 -7.27
C GLY A 82 5.89 8.77 -7.67
N ILE A 83 5.77 7.80 -8.58
CA ILE A 83 4.49 7.18 -8.92
C ILE A 83 4.08 6.27 -7.75
N ILE A 84 3.24 6.79 -6.84
CA ILE A 84 2.55 5.98 -5.82
C ILE A 84 1.30 5.35 -6.48
N ALA A 85 1.50 4.50 -7.49
CA ALA A 85 0.40 3.73 -8.06
C ALA A 85 0.00 2.62 -7.08
N SER A 86 -1.24 2.66 -6.58
CA SER A 86 -1.80 1.56 -5.80
C SER A 86 -2.03 0.34 -6.70
N GLY A 87 -1.80 -0.86 -6.18
CA GLY A 87 -1.99 -2.11 -6.92
C GLY A 87 -3.02 -3.02 -6.26
N MET A 88 -3.50 -4.01 -7.01
CA MET A 88 -4.49 -4.98 -6.56
C MET A 88 -3.99 -6.40 -6.82
N VAL A 89 -4.06 -7.26 -5.81
CA VAL A 89 -3.67 -8.68 -5.89
C VAL A 89 -4.82 -9.57 -5.42
N VAL A 90 -4.91 -10.77 -5.98
CA VAL A 90 -5.80 -11.84 -5.50
C VAL A 90 -4.97 -12.81 -4.66
N THR A 91 -5.39 -13.07 -3.43
CA THR A 91 -4.71 -13.97 -2.49
C THR A 91 -5.70 -14.90 -1.80
N GLY A 92 -5.23 -16.02 -1.25
CA GLY A 92 -6.03 -16.85 -0.34
C GLY A 92 -6.58 -16.08 0.86
N THR A 93 -7.71 -16.53 1.40
CA THR A 93 -8.36 -15.97 2.59
C THR A 93 -7.57 -16.18 3.87
N ASP A 94 -6.73 -17.22 3.91
CA ASP A 94 -5.85 -17.61 5.00
C ASP A 94 -4.73 -16.59 5.30
N ARG A 95 -4.34 -15.76 4.32
CA ARG A 95 -3.27 -14.76 4.51
C ARG A 95 -3.74 -13.59 5.36
N ARG A 96 -3.33 -13.57 6.63
CA ARG A 96 -3.56 -12.44 7.55
C ARG A 96 -2.61 -11.29 7.22
N GLY A 97 -3.14 -10.06 7.13
CA GLY A 97 -2.37 -8.83 6.95
C GLY A 97 -2.45 -8.18 5.56
N LYS A 98 -2.28 -6.85 5.52
CA LYS A 98 -1.95 -6.09 4.30
C LYS A 98 -0.42 -6.11 4.19
N PRO A 99 0.20 -6.99 3.38
CA PRO A 99 1.63 -6.92 3.18
C PRO A 99 1.99 -5.60 2.49
N LYS A 100 2.93 -4.84 3.05
CA LYS A 100 3.57 -3.73 2.34
C LYS A 100 4.38 -4.34 1.21
N SER A 101 4.02 -4.09 -0.04
CA SER A 101 4.84 -4.50 -1.18
C SER A 101 6.03 -3.55 -1.28
N VAL A 102 7.23 -4.08 -1.06
CA VAL A 102 8.49 -3.39 -1.30
C VAL A 102 8.77 -3.39 -2.81
N GLN A 103 9.15 -2.25 -3.38
CA GLN A 103 9.62 -2.23 -4.78
C GLN A 103 10.97 -2.97 -4.89
N PRO A 104 11.15 -3.86 -5.89
CA PRO A 104 12.48 -4.25 -6.32
C PRO A 104 13.22 -3.01 -6.84
N ARG A 105 14.48 -2.86 -6.44
CA ARG A 105 15.36 -1.77 -6.89
C ARG A 105 15.58 -1.93 -8.40
N ASN A 106 15.05 -1.03 -9.21
CA ASN A 106 15.49 -0.91 -10.60
C ASN A 106 16.93 -0.35 -10.57
N TYR A 107 17.86 -1.06 -11.21
CA TYR A 107 19.21 -0.57 -11.50
C TYR A 107 19.15 0.43 -12.64
#